data_AF-A0A524CCV5-F1
#
_entry.id   AF-A0A524CCV5-F1
#
_cell.length_a   1.000
_cell.length_b   1.000
_cell.length_c   1.000
_cell.angle_alpha   90.00
_cell.angle_beta   90.00
_cell.angle_gamma   90.00
#
_symmetry.space_group_name_H-M   'P 1'
#
loop_
_entity.id
_entity.type
_entity.pdbx_description
1 polymer ?
#
loop_
_entity_poly.entity_id
_entity_poly.type
_entity_poly.pdbx_seq_one_letter_code
_entity_poly.pdbx_strand_id
1 'polypeptide(L)'
;MKLVKRHGLVGLLFLIVLFMSIPDVSAGSSRLLVTVDDAIYTDLDLDGLEDDILIDMTLTVCPDAASPRYSEYYLTLRLPSGIEHYALVQLIGKFSELHMRVLWYNSAWESGWYNLDVTAIAYGGSVLGYVETTYVFDPPTGSGVGDPHIEVLCW
;
A
#
# COMPACT_ATOMS: atom_id res chain seq x y z
N MET A 1 -15.08 -67.00 1.91
CA MET A 1 -15.67 -65.80 1.26
C MET A 1 -15.11 -64.56 1.98
N LYS A 2 -14.14 -63.85 1.38
CA LYS A 2 -13.51 -62.65 1.97
C LYS A 2 -14.03 -61.40 1.26
N LEU A 3 -14.67 -60.51 2.03
CA LEU A 3 -15.22 -59.24 1.55
C LEU A 3 -14.09 -58.22 1.40
N VAL A 4 -13.80 -57.79 0.17
CA VAL A 4 -12.81 -56.73 -0.11
C VAL A 4 -13.45 -55.37 0.16
N LYS A 5 -12.89 -54.62 1.12
CA LYS A 5 -13.35 -53.29 1.54
C LYS A 5 -13.17 -52.26 0.41
N ARG A 6 -14.26 -51.86 -0.25
CA ARG A 6 -14.33 -50.74 -1.22
C ARG A 6 -14.42 -49.36 -0.52
N HIS A 7 -13.36 -48.92 0.15
CA HIS A 7 -13.35 -47.61 0.84
C HIS A 7 -12.41 -46.57 0.18
N GLY A 8 -11.55 -46.97 -0.76
CA GLY A 8 -10.56 -46.06 -1.36
C GLY A 8 -11.11 -45.10 -2.44
N LEU A 9 -12.19 -45.48 -3.15
CA LEU A 9 -12.66 -44.72 -4.30
C LEU A 9 -13.47 -43.47 -3.91
N VAL A 10 -14.19 -43.51 -2.78
CA VAL A 10 -15.05 -42.41 -2.32
C VAL A 10 -14.21 -41.25 -1.76
N GLY A 11 -13.11 -41.55 -1.07
CA GLY A 11 -12.20 -40.53 -0.54
C GLY A 11 -11.48 -39.74 -1.64
N LEU A 12 -11.11 -40.40 -2.75
CA LEU A 12 -10.43 -39.75 -3.88
C LEU A 12 -11.35 -38.77 -4.63
N LEU A 13 -12.63 -39.13 -4.80
CA LEU A 13 -13.61 -38.26 -5.46
C LEU A 13 -13.92 -37.02 -4.62
N PHE A 14 -13.95 -37.16 -3.29
CA PHE A 14 -14.17 -36.04 -2.37
C PHE A 14 -13.00 -35.03 -2.40
N LEU A 15 -11.78 -35.51 -2.57
CA LEU A 15 -10.58 -34.66 -2.69
C LEU A 15 -10.58 -33.84 -4.00
N ILE A 16 -11.04 -34.43 -5.11
CA ILE A 16 -11.08 -33.75 -6.42
C ILE A 16 -12.12 -32.62 -6.44
N VAL A 17 -13.27 -32.79 -5.77
CA VAL A 17 -14.30 -31.74 -5.68
C VAL A 17 -13.84 -30.54 -4.84
N LEU A 18 -13.02 -30.79 -3.81
CA LEU A 18 -12.44 -29.73 -2.97
C LEU A 18 -11.48 -28.81 -3.74
N PHE A 19 -10.76 -29.33 -4.74
CA PHE A 19 -9.87 -28.51 -5.58
C PHE A 19 -10.60 -27.74 -6.71
N MET A 20 -11.79 -28.19 -7.13
CA MET A 20 -12.59 -27.52 -8.17
C MET A 20 -13.37 -26.30 -7.68
N SER A 21 -13.27 -25.97 -6.38
CA SER A 21 -14.07 -24.93 -5.73
C SER A 21 -13.24 -23.74 -5.25
N ILE A 22 -12.00 -23.57 -5.73
CA ILE A 22 -11.24 -22.35 -5.44
C ILE A 22 -11.78 -21.28 -6.40
N PRO A 23 -12.52 -20.26 -5.91
CA PRO A 23 -12.89 -19.15 -6.77
C PRO A 23 -11.62 -18.48 -7.29
N ASP A 24 -11.54 -18.28 -8.59
CA ASP A 24 -10.52 -17.40 -9.16
C ASP A 24 -10.73 -16.01 -8.58
N VAL A 25 -9.83 -15.59 -7.70
CA VAL A 25 -9.75 -14.20 -7.28
C VAL A 25 -9.19 -13.45 -8.47
N SER A 26 -10.06 -12.83 -9.28
CA SER A 26 -9.59 -11.87 -10.26
C SER A 26 -9.12 -10.63 -9.48
N ALA A 27 -7.82 -10.38 -9.47
CA ALA A 27 -7.31 -9.06 -9.12
C ALA A 27 -7.89 -8.08 -10.15
N GLY A 28 -8.78 -7.19 -9.70
CA GLY A 28 -9.19 -6.08 -10.54
C GLY A 28 -7.99 -5.16 -10.69
N SER A 29 -7.43 -5.06 -11.90
CA SER A 29 -6.32 -4.15 -12.17
C SER A 29 -6.75 -2.72 -11.84
N SER A 30 -6.08 -2.08 -10.89
CA SER A 30 -6.40 -0.71 -10.49
C SER A 30 -5.95 0.24 -11.59
N ARG A 31 -6.78 1.25 -11.88
CA ARG A 31 -6.47 2.31 -12.84
C ARG A 31 -5.61 3.44 -12.26
N LEU A 32 -5.10 3.22 -11.05
CA LEU A 32 -4.24 4.13 -10.31
C LEU A 32 -3.02 3.36 -9.83
N LEU A 33 -1.88 4.03 -9.89
CA LEU A 33 -0.65 3.63 -9.24
C LEU A 33 -0.28 4.68 -8.21
N VAL A 34 0.14 4.24 -7.03
CA VAL A 34 0.74 5.10 -6.01
C VAL A 34 2.08 4.50 -5.65
N THR A 35 3.11 5.32 -5.77
CA THR A 35 4.48 5.00 -5.40
C THR A 35 4.92 5.97 -4.31
N VAL A 36 5.46 5.45 -3.22
CA VAL A 36 6.17 6.27 -2.23
C VAL A 36 7.61 6.31 -2.70
N ASP A 37 8.05 7.50 -3.09
CA ASP A 37 9.35 7.71 -3.73
C ASP A 37 10.46 7.81 -2.68
N ASP A 38 10.17 8.51 -1.57
CA ASP A 38 11.09 8.69 -0.45
C ASP A 38 10.35 8.97 0.86
N ALA A 39 10.98 8.63 1.99
CA ALA A 39 10.57 9.05 3.32
C ALA A 39 11.80 9.26 4.20
N ILE A 40 12.00 10.49 4.68
CA ILE A 40 13.19 10.89 5.43
C ILE A 40 12.83 11.62 6.72
N TYR A 41 13.69 11.46 7.73
CA TYR A 41 13.72 12.30 8.92
C TYR A 41 14.49 13.59 8.65
N THR A 42 14.01 14.71 9.16
CA THR A 42 14.67 16.01 8.98
C THR A 42 14.16 17.01 10.02
N ASP A 43 14.86 18.14 10.14
CA ASP A 43 14.45 19.32 10.92
C ASP A 43 13.74 20.32 9.98
N LEU A 44 12.41 20.20 9.82
CA LEU A 44 11.58 21.09 8.97
C LEU A 44 11.18 22.38 9.69
N ASP A 45 11.03 22.35 11.01
CA ASP A 45 10.61 23.50 11.81
C ASP A 45 11.75 24.34 12.41
N LEU A 46 12.99 23.90 12.21
CA LEU A 46 14.25 24.56 12.55
C LEU A 46 14.51 24.66 14.06
N ASP A 47 14.06 23.66 14.83
CA ASP A 47 14.30 23.57 16.27
C ASP A 47 15.61 22.84 16.65
N GLY A 48 16.28 22.25 15.66
CA GLY A 48 17.54 21.52 15.79
C GLY A 48 17.38 20.02 16.05
N LEU A 49 16.17 19.48 16.00
CA LEU A 49 15.86 18.07 16.11
C LEU A 49 15.40 17.50 14.76
N GLU A 50 15.93 16.35 14.37
CA GLU A 50 15.48 15.62 13.17
C GLU A 50 14.29 14.72 13.51
N ASP A 51 13.22 15.31 14.07
CA ASP A 51 12.03 14.58 14.50
C ASP A 51 10.78 14.81 13.61
N ASP A 52 10.94 15.54 12.49
CA ASP A 52 9.93 15.63 11.45
C ASP A 52 10.13 14.54 10.39
N ILE A 53 9.04 14.17 9.70
CA ILE A 53 9.05 13.21 8.59
C ILE A 53 8.57 13.91 7.33
N LEU A 54 9.39 13.85 6.28
CA LEU A 54 9.04 14.26 4.93
C LEU A 54 8.84 13.01 4.07
N ILE A 55 7.69 12.95 3.40
CA ILE A 55 7.32 11.85 2.51
C ILE A 55 7.05 12.42 1.12
N ASP A 56 7.75 11.91 0.12
CA ASP A 56 7.49 12.19 -1.30
C ASP A 56 6.82 10.97 -1.94
N MET A 57 5.77 11.22 -2.71
CA MET A 57 5.02 10.16 -3.39
C MET A 57 4.51 10.64 -4.75
N THR A 58 4.47 9.70 -5.69
CA THR A 58 3.99 9.90 -7.05
C THR A 58 2.74 9.06 -7.29
N LEU A 59 1.75 9.70 -7.89
CA LEU A 59 0.45 9.11 -8.17
C LEU A 59 0.17 9.22 -9.66
N THR A 60 -0.04 8.08 -10.31
CA THR A 60 -0.19 8.01 -11.77
C THR A 60 -1.50 7.34 -12.13
N VAL A 61 -2.22 7.93 -13.07
CA VAL A 61 -3.41 7.33 -13.70
C VAL A 61 -2.94 6.50 -14.88
N CYS A 62 -3.39 5.26 -14.98
CA CYS A 62 -2.99 4.38 -16.08
C CYS A 62 -3.32 5.02 -17.45
N PRO A 63 -2.47 4.87 -18.47
CA PRO A 63 -2.63 5.59 -19.75
C PRO A 63 -3.96 5.38 -20.49
N ASP A 64 -4.64 4.26 -20.25
CA ASP A 64 -5.93 3.89 -20.83
C ASP A 64 -7.14 4.25 -19.93
N ALA A 65 -6.88 4.81 -18.74
CA ALA A 65 -7.90 5.21 -17.79
C ALA A 65 -8.35 6.66 -18.00
N ALA A 66 -9.64 6.91 -17.74
CA ALA A 66 -10.16 8.26 -17.70
C ALA A 66 -9.53 9.03 -16.53
N SER A 67 -9.15 10.29 -16.74
CA SER A 67 -8.67 11.13 -15.65
C SER A 67 -9.74 11.27 -14.56
N PRO A 68 -9.37 11.11 -13.29
CA PRO A 68 -10.28 11.33 -12.19
C PRO A 68 -10.68 12.80 -12.11
N ARG A 69 -11.80 13.07 -11.44
CA ARG A 69 -12.29 14.42 -11.12
C ARG A 69 -12.16 14.74 -9.64
N TYR A 70 -12.02 13.68 -8.84
CA TYR A 70 -11.92 13.71 -7.39
C TYR A 70 -11.10 12.50 -6.94
N SER A 71 -10.25 12.67 -5.94
CA SER A 71 -9.47 11.58 -5.35
C SER A 71 -9.25 11.79 -3.87
N GLU A 72 -9.17 10.70 -3.12
CA GLU A 72 -8.95 10.64 -1.68
C GLU A 72 -7.73 9.79 -1.41
N TYR A 73 -6.85 10.29 -0.54
CA TYR A 73 -5.64 9.60 -0.10
C TYR A 73 -5.65 9.56 1.43
N TYR A 74 -5.90 8.37 1.96
CA TYR A 74 -5.84 8.09 3.39
C TYR A 74 -4.43 7.61 3.70
N LEU A 75 -3.70 8.39 4.49
CA LEU A 75 -2.35 8.09 4.92
C LEU A 75 -2.40 7.69 6.40
N THR A 76 -1.83 6.54 6.73
CA THR A 76 -1.66 6.08 8.11
C THR A 76 -0.18 5.89 8.37
N LEU A 77 0.39 6.73 9.22
CA LEU A 77 1.75 6.59 9.71
C LEU A 77 1.72 5.82 11.04
N ARG A 78 2.21 4.58 11.03
CA ARG A 78 2.33 3.72 12.21
C ARG A 78 3.76 3.75 12.74
N LEU A 79 3.89 4.11 14.02
CA LEU A 79 5.14 4.15 14.77
C LEU A 79 5.58 2.73 15.21
N PRO A 80 6.84 2.56 15.64
CA PRO A 80 7.35 1.29 16.17
C PRO A 80 6.54 0.71 17.33
N SER A 81 5.97 1.56 18.19
CA SER A 81 5.07 1.17 19.29
C SER A 81 3.71 0.66 18.82
N GLY A 82 3.34 0.88 17.56
CA GLY A 82 2.02 0.63 17.00
C GLY A 82 1.05 1.80 17.11
N ILE A 83 1.47 2.96 17.64
CA ILE A 83 0.69 4.20 17.58
C ILE A 83 0.50 4.62 16.12
N GLU A 84 -0.70 5.09 15.77
CA GLU A 84 -1.04 5.50 14.41
C GLU A 84 -1.40 6.99 14.36
N HIS A 85 -0.87 7.67 13.35
CA HIS A 85 -1.28 9.00 12.94
C HIS A 85 -1.96 8.94 11.58
N TYR A 86 -3.07 9.66 11.43
CA TYR A 86 -3.88 9.64 10.22
C TYR A 86 -3.90 11.00 9.55
N ALA A 87 -3.80 10.98 8.22
CA ALA A 87 -4.02 12.15 7.38
C ALA A 87 -4.93 11.78 6.20
N LEU A 88 -5.76 12.73 5.78
CA LEU A 88 -6.58 12.64 4.59
C LEU A 88 -6.23 13.79 3.65
N VAL A 89 -5.83 13.46 2.43
CA VAL A 89 -5.67 14.42 1.35
C VAL A 89 -6.79 14.22 0.33
N GLN A 90 -7.54 15.28 0.06
CA GLN A 90 -8.58 15.29 -0.97
C GLN A 90 -8.13 16.16 -2.13
N LEU A 91 -8.11 15.60 -3.34
CA LEU A 91 -7.82 16.33 -4.55
C LEU A 91 -9.08 16.49 -5.39
N ILE A 92 -9.43 17.74 -5.71
CA ILE A 92 -10.52 18.07 -6.63
C ILE A 92 -9.90 18.58 -7.92
N GLY A 93 -10.09 17.85 -9.01
CA GLY A 93 -9.50 18.18 -10.30
C GLY A 93 -9.13 16.94 -11.11
N LYS A 94 -8.61 17.20 -12.31
CA LYS A 94 -8.11 16.16 -13.23
C LYS A 94 -6.60 16.15 -13.22
N PHE A 95 -6.03 14.96 -13.22
CA PHE A 95 -4.59 14.73 -13.36
C PHE A 95 -4.37 13.41 -14.10
N SER A 96 -3.21 13.29 -14.74
CA SER A 96 -2.64 12.02 -15.20
C SER A 96 -1.50 11.55 -14.30
N GLU A 97 -0.82 12.52 -13.67
CA GLU A 97 0.26 12.32 -12.71
C GLU A 97 0.18 13.44 -11.68
N LEU A 98 0.48 13.11 -10.43
CA LEU A 98 0.52 14.02 -9.30
C LEU A 98 1.72 13.65 -8.43
N HIS A 99 2.60 14.62 -8.19
CA HIS A 99 3.62 14.51 -7.14
C HIS A 99 3.09 15.18 -5.88
N MET A 100 3.14 14.47 -4.77
CA MET A 100 2.65 14.91 -3.47
C MET A 100 3.77 14.81 -2.44
N ARG A 101 3.95 15.88 -1.67
CA ARG A 101 4.81 15.91 -0.51
C ARG A 101 3.96 16.05 0.75
N VAL A 102 4.13 15.14 1.70
CA VAL A 102 3.43 15.16 2.98
C VAL A 102 4.45 15.34 4.09
N LEU A 103 4.18 16.27 4.99
CA LEU A 103 5.06 16.62 6.11
C LEU A 103 4.36 16.26 7.42
N TRP A 104 5.02 15.48 8.27
CA TRP A 104 4.56 15.14 9.60
C TRP A 104 5.51 15.76 10.61
N TYR A 105 5.08 16.87 11.19
CA TYR A 105 5.89 17.58 12.16
C TYR A 105 5.98 16.84 13.48
N ASN A 106 7.18 16.81 14.07
CA ASN A 106 7.49 16.31 15.40
C ASN A 106 6.86 14.94 15.60
N SER A 107 6.98 14.03 14.62
CA SER A 107 6.28 12.73 14.56
C SER A 107 7.24 11.53 14.67
N ALA A 108 8.54 11.78 14.57
CA ALA A 108 9.61 10.78 14.68
C ALA A 108 10.21 10.71 16.10
N TRP A 109 9.38 10.55 17.13
CA TRP A 109 9.84 10.50 18.53
C TRP A 109 10.16 9.07 19.04
N GLU A 110 10.10 8.05 18.19
CA GLU A 110 10.42 6.67 18.53
C GLU A 110 11.53 6.13 17.63
N SER A 111 12.42 5.31 18.18
CA SER A 111 13.42 4.62 17.36
C SER A 111 12.85 3.32 16.80
N GLY A 112 13.10 3.06 15.51
CA GLY A 112 12.75 1.80 14.84
C GLY A 112 11.92 2.01 13.58
N TRP A 113 11.39 0.92 13.03
CA TRP A 113 10.66 0.93 11.76
C TRP A 113 9.31 1.62 11.84
N TYR A 114 9.11 2.62 11.01
CA TYR A 114 7.83 3.27 10.72
C TYR A 114 7.19 2.60 9.51
N ASN A 115 5.86 2.56 9.49
CA ASN A 115 5.08 2.08 8.35
C ASN A 115 4.13 3.19 7.89
N LEU A 116 4.17 3.52 6.61
CA LEU A 116 3.20 4.37 5.94
C LEU A 116 2.26 3.48 5.13
N ASP A 117 1.01 3.37 5.54
CA ASP A 117 -0.06 2.79 4.73
C ASP A 117 -0.76 3.91 3.96
N VAL A 118 -0.89 3.77 2.64
CA VAL A 118 -1.59 4.71 1.76
C VAL A 118 -2.72 3.98 1.07
N THR A 119 -3.96 4.42 1.31
CA THR A 119 -5.14 3.99 0.56
C THR A 119 -5.59 5.13 -0.34
N ALA A 120 -5.59 4.89 -1.65
CA ALA A 120 -5.98 5.87 -2.65
C ALA A 120 -7.25 5.43 -3.39
N ILE A 121 -8.20 6.35 -3.51
CA ILE A 121 -9.46 6.15 -4.23
C ILE A 121 -9.66 7.29 -5.21
N ALA A 122 -9.93 7.00 -6.48
CA ALA A 122 -10.22 8.03 -7.47
C ALA A 122 -11.56 7.83 -8.16
N TYR A 123 -12.19 8.95 -8.53
CA TYR A 123 -13.57 9.00 -9.00
C TYR A 123 -13.71 9.78 -10.30
N GLY A 124 -14.51 9.28 -11.24
CA GLY A 124 -14.78 9.88 -12.56
C GLY A 124 -16.26 9.97 -12.93
N GLY A 125 -17.14 9.78 -11.95
CA GLY A 125 -18.58 9.52 -12.09
C GLY A 125 -19.00 8.25 -11.35
N SER A 126 -18.10 7.27 -11.33
CA SER A 126 -18.03 6.12 -10.41
C SER A 126 -16.59 5.99 -9.88
N VAL A 127 -16.33 5.02 -9.00
CA VAL A 127 -14.95 4.65 -8.63
C VAL A 127 -14.22 4.21 -9.91
N LEU A 128 -13.08 4.85 -10.17
CA LEU A 128 -12.19 4.56 -11.30
C LEU A 128 -11.05 3.64 -10.90
N GLY A 129 -10.52 3.82 -9.69
CA GLY A 129 -9.42 3.03 -9.18
C GLY A 129 -9.38 3.06 -7.65
N TYR A 130 -8.78 2.02 -7.11
CA TYR A 130 -8.54 1.78 -5.70
C TYR A 130 -7.15 1.16 -5.59
N VAL A 131 -6.25 1.74 -4.81
CA VAL A 131 -4.93 1.16 -4.58
C VAL A 131 -4.53 1.33 -3.13
N GLU A 132 -3.95 0.27 -2.58
CA GLU A 132 -3.30 0.26 -1.29
C GLU A 132 -1.81 0.06 -1.52
N THR A 133 -0.98 0.84 -0.85
CA THR A 133 0.45 0.62 -0.78
C THR A 133 0.93 0.82 0.65
N THR A 134 1.92 0.05 1.05
CA THR A 134 2.56 0.17 2.36
C THR A 134 4.03 0.44 2.11
N TYR A 135 4.60 1.44 2.80
CA TYR A 135 6.02 1.79 2.76
C TYR A 135 6.63 1.75 4.13
N VAL A 136 7.70 1.00 4.30
CA VAL A 136 8.36 0.80 5.61
C VAL A 136 9.71 1.51 5.60
N PHE A 137 9.97 2.35 6.59
CA PHE A 137 11.22 3.13 6.68
C PHE A 137 11.83 3.11 8.09
N ASP A 138 13.17 3.09 8.11
CA ASP A 138 14.17 3.06 9.22
C ASP A 138 14.51 1.71 9.94
N PRO A 139 15.79 1.21 10.00
CA PRO A 139 17.07 1.83 9.63
C PRO A 139 18.02 1.03 8.70
N PRO A 140 19.20 1.59 8.35
CA PRO A 140 20.38 1.01 8.98
C PRO A 140 21.20 2.07 9.71
N THR A 141 21.35 1.84 11.00
CA THR A 141 22.25 2.53 11.91
C THR A 141 23.69 2.36 11.41
N GLY A 142 24.18 3.31 10.62
CA GLY A 142 25.61 3.51 10.37
C GLY A 142 26.38 2.40 9.63
N SER A 143 25.75 1.45 8.93
CA SER A 143 26.49 0.61 7.96
C SER A 143 25.59 -0.02 6.90
N GLY A 144 25.57 0.59 5.71
CA GLY A 144 25.16 -0.10 4.49
C GLY A 144 23.90 0.45 3.84
N VAL A 145 23.99 0.59 2.52
CA VAL A 145 22.95 0.99 1.58
C VAL A 145 21.71 0.11 1.77
N GLY A 146 20.57 0.71 2.09
CA GLY A 146 19.34 -0.01 2.35
C GLY A 146 18.15 0.86 2.05
N ASP A 147 18.05 1.37 0.83
CA ASP A 147 16.82 1.97 0.33
C ASP A 147 15.71 0.91 0.46
N PRO A 148 14.69 1.11 1.32
CA PRO A 148 13.52 0.26 1.27
C PRO A 148 12.83 0.55 -0.08
N HIS A 149 12.87 -0.42 -0.99
CA HIS A 149 12.12 -0.34 -2.24
C HIS A 149 10.95 -1.32 -2.16
N ILE A 150 9.76 -0.83 -2.51
CA ILE A 150 8.56 -1.65 -2.68
C ILE A 150 8.19 -1.57 -4.16
N GLU A 151 8.23 -2.72 -4.82
CA GLU A 151 7.70 -2.89 -6.16
C GLU A 151 6.28 -3.48 -6.03
N VAL A 152 5.26 -2.66 -6.30
CA VAL A 152 3.89 -3.15 -6.46
C VAL A 152 3.78 -3.76 -7.86
N LEU A 153 3.74 -5.09 -7.92
CA LEU A 153 3.56 -5.81 -9.18
C LEU A 153 2.12 -5.61 -9.68
N CYS A 154 1.99 -4.94 -10.83
CA CYS A 154 0.74 -4.90 -11.58
C CYS A 154 0.45 -6.29 -12.17
N TRP A 155 -0.74 -6.82 -11.92
CA TRP A 155 -1.34 -7.93 -12.66
C TRP A 155 -2.49 -7.40 -13.53
#